data_AF-A0A6P2LPC3-F1
#
_entry.id   AF-A0A6P2LPC3-F1
#
_cell.length_a   1.000
_cell.length_b   1.000
_cell.length_c   1.000
_cell.angle_alpha   90.00
_cell.angle_beta   90.00
_cell.angle_gamma   90.00
#
_symmetry.space_group_name_H-M   'P 1'
#
loop_
_entity.id
_entity.type
_entity.pdbx_description
1 polymer ?
#
loop_
_entity_poly.entity_id
_entity_poly.type
_entity_poly.pdbx_seq_one_letter_code
_entity_poly.pdbx_strand_id
1 'polypeptide(L)'
;MKRDLNDKTPPPATTAQPHRPFDEEEPHFDADVHPHEPLGPDDRLAPLPPNPYKRHRGITRAWYALKHSLNGFRVAIREESAFRQELTLAALMLPIGAFSPVPAASRALLIASVLLVLIVELLNSSVEAAIDRISLERHELSKRAKDLGSAAVTVALFACMTTWGFVLGPVIARWLGF
;
A
#
# COMPACT_ATOMS: atom_id res chain seq x y z
N MET A 1 72.48 -4.94 -3.15
CA MET A 1 72.89 -4.25 -4.39
C MET A 1 71.63 -3.80 -5.13
N LYS A 2 71.75 -2.76 -5.95
CA LYS A 2 70.74 -1.98 -6.68
C LYS A 2 69.83 -2.83 -7.61
N ARG A 3 68.57 -2.51 -7.96
CA ARG A 3 67.88 -1.27 -8.40
C ARG A 3 68.14 -0.85 -9.86
N ASP A 4 67.27 0.06 -10.33
CA ASP A 4 67.38 1.02 -11.45
C ASP A 4 67.07 0.51 -12.89
N LEU A 5 66.37 1.23 -13.79
CA LEU A 5 64.98 1.77 -13.75
C LEU A 5 64.59 2.41 -15.13
N ASN A 6 63.42 2.07 -15.72
CA ASN A 6 62.88 2.63 -16.98
C ASN A 6 63.84 2.45 -18.20
N ASP A 7 63.59 2.84 -19.47
CA ASP A 7 62.62 3.77 -20.07
C ASP A 7 62.32 3.50 -21.58
N LYS A 8 61.15 3.95 -22.04
CA LYS A 8 60.69 4.36 -23.42
C LYS A 8 61.27 3.80 -24.74
N THR A 9 60.35 3.66 -25.72
CA THR A 9 60.58 3.94 -27.16
C THR A 9 59.26 4.46 -27.81
N PRO A 10 59.28 5.30 -28.88
CA PRO A 10 58.14 6.13 -29.30
C PRO A 10 57.33 5.58 -30.51
N PRO A 11 56.16 6.17 -30.86
CA PRO A 11 55.27 5.66 -31.91
C PRO A 11 55.43 6.32 -33.31
N PRO A 12 55.12 5.58 -34.39
CA PRO A 12 54.72 6.11 -35.71
C PRO A 12 53.25 5.73 -36.06
N ALA A 13 52.58 6.26 -37.08
CA ALA A 13 52.56 7.58 -37.72
C ALA A 13 51.25 7.66 -38.54
N THR A 14 50.49 8.76 -38.45
CA THR A 14 49.21 8.91 -39.17
C THR A 14 49.41 8.95 -40.68
N THR A 15 48.73 8.07 -41.42
CA THR A 15 48.66 8.13 -42.89
C THR A 15 47.23 8.48 -43.31
N ALA A 16 47.05 9.54 -44.09
CA ALA A 16 45.74 10.02 -44.52
C ALA A 16 45.14 9.17 -45.65
N GLN A 17 43.81 8.96 -45.62
CA GLN A 17 43.07 8.49 -46.78
C GLN A 17 42.62 9.69 -47.63
N PRO A 18 42.73 9.64 -48.98
CA PRO A 18 42.28 10.72 -49.84
C PRO A 18 40.75 10.66 -50.03
N HIS A 19 40.09 11.83 -49.96
CA HIS A 19 38.69 11.97 -50.36
C HIS A 19 38.51 11.60 -51.85
N ARG A 20 37.50 10.78 -52.16
CA ARG A 20 36.86 10.78 -53.48
C ARG A 20 35.56 11.60 -53.43
N PRO A 21 35.27 12.42 -54.46
CA PRO A 21 34.03 13.18 -54.55
C PRO A 21 32.86 12.29 -55.00
N PHE A 22 31.65 12.79 -54.76
CA PHE A 22 30.33 12.29 -55.19
C PHE A 22 30.31 11.38 -56.43
N ASP A 23 29.81 10.16 -56.24
CA ASP A 23 29.08 9.37 -57.24
C ASP A 23 27.81 8.84 -56.54
N GLU A 24 26.69 8.78 -57.26
CA GLU A 24 25.35 8.51 -56.74
C GLU A 24 24.97 7.03 -56.89
N GLU A 25 24.63 6.31 -55.82
CA GLU A 25 23.96 4.98 -55.92
C GLU A 25 22.76 4.87 -54.95
N GLU A 26 21.59 4.76 -55.59
CA GLU A 26 20.21 4.43 -55.23
C GLU A 26 19.69 4.37 -53.77
N PRO A 27 18.42 4.79 -53.54
CA PRO A 27 17.69 4.45 -52.32
C PRO A 27 17.35 2.96 -52.34
N HIS A 28 18.13 2.16 -51.61
CA HIS A 28 17.78 0.78 -51.28
C HIS A 28 16.40 0.74 -50.60
N PHE A 29 15.38 0.40 -51.38
CA PHE A 29 14.06 0.07 -50.86
C PHE A 29 14.12 -1.36 -50.35
N ASP A 30 14.75 -1.52 -49.19
CA ASP A 30 14.89 -2.82 -48.53
C ASP A 30 13.50 -3.31 -48.12
N ALA A 31 12.92 -4.11 -49.01
CA ALA A 31 11.72 -4.89 -48.78
C ALA A 31 12.02 -6.09 -47.86
N ASP A 32 12.81 -5.86 -46.81
CA ASP A 32 13.08 -6.80 -45.74
C ASP A 32 11.85 -6.90 -44.85
N VAL A 33 10.87 -7.64 -45.37
CA VAL A 33 9.86 -8.32 -44.55
C VAL A 33 10.57 -9.43 -43.78
N HIS A 34 11.38 -9.01 -42.79
CA HIS A 34 11.81 -9.89 -41.72
C HIS A 34 10.54 -10.53 -41.14
N PRO A 35 10.44 -11.88 -41.11
CA PRO A 35 9.38 -12.54 -40.36
C PRO A 35 9.47 -12.02 -38.92
N HIS A 36 8.43 -11.34 -38.43
CA HIS A 36 8.47 -10.69 -37.12
C HIS A 36 8.93 -11.68 -36.06
N GLU A 37 10.12 -11.46 -35.52
CA GLU A 37 10.69 -12.32 -34.49
C GLU A 37 9.73 -12.35 -33.30
N PRO A 38 9.34 -13.53 -32.79
CA PRO A 38 8.36 -13.61 -31.71
C PRO A 38 8.88 -12.85 -30.48
N LEU A 39 8.13 -11.83 -30.06
CA LEU A 39 8.48 -10.95 -28.93
C LEU A 39 8.97 -11.78 -27.74
N GLY A 40 10.14 -11.41 -27.22
CA GLY A 40 10.82 -12.13 -26.15
C GLY A 40 10.07 -12.04 -24.81
N PRO A 41 10.45 -12.87 -23.81
CA PRO A 41 9.81 -12.83 -22.48
C PRO A 41 9.90 -11.46 -21.78
N ASP A 42 10.92 -10.67 -22.13
CA ASP A 42 11.21 -9.35 -21.56
C ASP A 42 10.75 -8.17 -22.45
N ASP A 43 10.09 -8.44 -23.59
CA ASP A 43 9.62 -7.39 -24.49
C ASP A 43 8.49 -6.56 -23.87
N ARG A 44 8.62 -5.24 -23.93
CA ARG A 44 7.61 -4.30 -23.37
C ARG A 44 6.24 -4.38 -24.06
N LEU A 45 6.19 -5.00 -25.24
CA LEU A 45 4.98 -5.24 -26.02
C LEU A 45 4.44 -6.68 -25.89
N ALA A 46 5.14 -7.56 -25.17
CA ALA A 46 4.68 -8.91 -24.91
C ALA A 46 3.40 -8.89 -24.04
N PRO A 47 2.34 -9.65 -24.38
CA PRO A 47 1.17 -9.77 -23.52
C PRO A 47 1.56 -10.36 -22.17
N LEU A 48 1.38 -9.58 -21.09
CA LEU A 48 1.71 -10.03 -19.73
C LEU A 48 1.02 -11.38 -19.43
N PRO A 49 1.73 -12.35 -18.81
CA PRO A 49 1.18 -13.67 -18.55
C PRO A 49 -0.11 -13.56 -17.73
N PRO A 50 -1.12 -14.42 -18.01
CA PRO A 50 -2.44 -14.30 -17.41
C PRO A 50 -2.35 -14.40 -15.88
N ASN A 51 -2.65 -13.29 -15.20
CA ASN A 51 -2.49 -13.16 -13.76
C ASN A 51 -3.21 -14.31 -13.01
N PRO A 52 -2.49 -15.21 -12.31
CA PRO A 52 -3.06 -16.42 -11.73
C PRO A 52 -4.07 -16.15 -10.60
N TYR A 53 -4.06 -14.95 -10.01
CA TYR A 53 -5.01 -14.54 -8.99
C TYR A 53 -6.37 -14.09 -9.56
N LYS A 54 -6.52 -13.98 -10.88
CA LYS A 54 -7.75 -13.52 -11.56
C LYS A 54 -8.80 -14.64 -11.73
N ARG A 55 -8.91 -15.55 -10.75
CA ARG A 55 -9.60 -16.86 -10.87
C ARG A 55 -11.10 -16.87 -10.50
N HIS A 56 -11.66 -15.79 -9.97
CA HIS A 56 -13.05 -15.77 -9.49
C HIS A 56 -13.86 -14.62 -10.12
N ARG A 57 -14.92 -14.97 -10.86
CA ARG A 57 -15.92 -14.05 -11.43
C ARG A 57 -17.21 -14.10 -10.60
N GLY A 58 -17.93 -12.98 -10.53
CA GLY A 58 -19.26 -12.88 -9.90
C GLY A 58 -19.28 -13.17 -8.39
N ILE A 59 -20.41 -13.72 -7.93
CA ILE A 59 -20.74 -14.00 -6.51
C ILE A 59 -19.64 -14.79 -5.80
N THR A 60 -19.00 -15.73 -6.49
CA THR A 60 -17.89 -16.54 -5.97
C THR A 60 -16.72 -15.67 -5.46
N ARG A 61 -16.42 -14.54 -6.11
CA ARG A 61 -15.40 -13.59 -5.63
C ARG A 61 -15.83 -12.88 -4.36
N ALA A 62 -17.10 -12.46 -4.27
CA ALA A 62 -17.64 -11.83 -3.08
C ALA A 62 -17.64 -12.79 -1.87
N TRP A 63 -17.96 -14.07 -2.10
CA TRP A 63 -17.87 -15.11 -1.08
C TRP A 63 -16.43 -15.34 -0.59
N TYR A 64 -15.46 -15.45 -1.50
CA TYR A 64 -14.04 -15.56 -1.10
C TYR A 64 -13.57 -14.32 -0.35
N ALA A 65 -13.92 -13.11 -0.81
CA ALA A 65 -13.62 -11.87 -0.10
C ALA A 65 -14.19 -11.86 1.32
N LEU A 66 -15.47 -12.20 1.49
CA LEU A 66 -16.11 -12.32 2.81
C LEU A 66 -15.41 -13.35 3.70
N LYS A 67 -15.05 -14.52 3.17
CA LYS A 67 -14.30 -15.55 3.90
C LYS A 67 -12.93 -15.05 4.35
N HIS A 68 -12.21 -14.31 3.51
CA HIS A 68 -10.93 -13.70 3.86
C HIS A 68 -11.09 -12.60 4.91
N SER A 69 -12.10 -11.73 4.80
CA SER A 69 -12.43 -10.71 5.82
C SER A 69 -12.75 -11.35 7.17
N LEU A 70 -13.61 -12.37 7.21
CA LEU A 70 -13.93 -13.10 8.45
C LEU A 70 -12.71 -13.76 9.08
N ASN A 71 -11.76 -14.24 8.28
CA ASN A 71 -10.50 -14.76 8.79
C ASN A 71 -9.62 -13.65 9.38
N GLY A 72 -9.54 -12.48 8.72
CA GLY A 72 -8.83 -11.30 9.24
C GLY A 72 -9.38 -10.85 10.59
N PHE A 73 -10.71 -10.71 10.73
CA PHE A 73 -11.35 -10.40 12.01
C PHE A 73 -11.04 -11.45 13.09
N ARG A 74 -11.07 -12.75 12.76
CA ARG A 74 -10.71 -13.80 13.72
C ARG A 74 -9.25 -13.71 14.20
N VAL A 75 -8.32 -13.38 13.31
CA VAL A 75 -6.90 -13.18 13.66
C VAL A 75 -6.77 -11.96 14.59
N ALA A 76 -7.31 -10.81 14.20
CA ALA A 76 -7.26 -9.59 15.01
C ALA A 76 -7.86 -9.80 16.43
N ILE A 77 -9.03 -10.44 16.54
CA ILE A 77 -9.64 -10.75 17.85
C ILE A 77 -8.72 -11.66 18.70
N ARG A 78 -8.01 -12.60 18.10
CA ARG A 78 -7.17 -13.56 18.83
C ARG A 78 -5.86 -12.93 19.28
N GLU A 79 -5.19 -12.23 18.37
CA GLU A 79 -3.79 -11.80 18.56
C GLU A 79 -3.70 -10.40 19.17
N GLU A 80 -4.63 -9.49 18.85
CA GLU A 80 -4.55 -8.09 19.26
C GLU A 80 -5.42 -7.79 20.49
N SER A 81 -4.77 -7.43 21.60
CA SER A 81 -5.47 -7.08 22.84
C SER A 81 -6.16 -5.72 22.77
N ALA A 82 -5.57 -4.75 22.07
CA ALA A 82 -6.15 -3.43 21.83
C ALA A 82 -7.42 -3.54 20.97
N PHE A 83 -7.36 -4.19 19.80
CA PHE A 83 -8.54 -4.48 18.99
C PHE A 83 -9.68 -5.17 19.76
N ARG A 84 -9.39 -6.10 20.70
CA ARG A 84 -10.45 -6.68 21.57
C ARG A 84 -11.11 -5.65 22.47
N GLN A 85 -10.36 -4.70 23.03
CA GLN A 85 -10.90 -3.63 23.87
C GLN A 85 -11.78 -2.70 23.04
N GLU A 86 -11.29 -2.26 21.87
CA GLU A 86 -12.05 -1.40 20.96
C GLU A 86 -13.30 -2.10 20.41
N LEU A 87 -13.22 -3.38 20.04
CA LEU A 87 -14.36 -4.16 19.59
C LEU A 87 -15.41 -4.34 20.69
N THR A 88 -14.98 -4.50 21.96
CA THR A 88 -15.88 -4.56 23.11
C THR A 88 -16.57 -3.21 23.33
N LEU A 89 -15.83 -2.11 23.22
CA LEU A 89 -16.38 -0.77 23.32
C LEU A 89 -17.35 -0.46 22.16
N ALA A 90 -17.01 -0.88 20.94
CA ALA A 90 -17.87 -0.76 19.77
C ALA A 90 -19.16 -1.58 19.91
N ALA A 91 -19.11 -2.78 20.48
CA ALA A 91 -20.29 -3.59 20.75
C ALA A 91 -21.28 -2.93 21.72
N LEU A 92 -20.81 -2.04 22.60
CA LEU A 92 -21.63 -1.20 23.47
C LEU A 92 -22.08 0.10 22.77
N MET A 93 -21.15 0.79 22.09
CA MET A 93 -21.39 2.10 21.48
C MET A 93 -22.27 2.03 20.22
N LEU A 94 -22.19 0.97 19.41
CA LEU A 94 -22.99 0.85 18.19
C LEU A 94 -24.50 0.78 18.48
N PRO A 95 -25.00 -0.06 19.42
CA PRO A 95 -26.41 0.00 19.87
C PRO A 95 -26.81 1.37 20.42
N ILE A 96 -25.99 1.96 21.30
CA ILE A 96 -26.30 3.28 21.90
C ILE A 96 -26.43 4.35 20.80
N GLY A 97 -25.52 4.36 19.82
CA GLY A 97 -25.56 5.29 18.69
C GLY A 97 -26.75 5.05 17.76
N ALA A 98 -27.15 3.81 17.52
CA ALA A 98 -28.28 3.45 16.67
C ALA A 98 -29.65 3.81 17.28
N PHE A 99 -29.79 3.65 18.60
CA PHE A 99 -31.05 3.88 19.33
C PHE A 99 -31.13 5.25 20.03
N SER A 100 -30.08 6.08 19.96
CA SER A 100 -30.09 7.43 20.54
C SER A 100 -31.19 8.32 19.92
N PRO A 101 -31.91 9.14 20.72
CA PRO A 101 -32.98 10.03 20.25
C PRO A 101 -32.45 11.29 19.54
N VAL A 102 -31.65 11.09 18.49
CA VAL A 102 -31.03 12.13 17.66
C VAL A 102 -31.35 11.92 16.17
N PRO A 103 -31.22 12.95 15.31
CA PRO A 103 -31.49 12.85 13.88
C PRO A 103 -30.71 11.70 13.21
N ALA A 104 -31.26 11.16 12.11
CA ALA A 104 -30.68 10.01 11.42
C ALA A 104 -29.22 10.26 10.98
N ALA A 105 -28.90 11.48 10.52
CA ALA A 105 -27.52 11.87 10.20
C ALA A 105 -26.58 11.82 11.42
N SER A 106 -27.04 12.27 12.58
CA SER A 106 -26.28 12.21 13.83
C SER A 106 -26.03 10.77 14.28
N ARG A 107 -27.02 9.88 14.16
CA ARG A 107 -26.84 8.44 14.41
C ARG A 107 -25.85 7.79 13.45
N ALA A 108 -25.90 8.17 12.17
CA ALA A 108 -24.93 7.73 11.18
C ALA A 108 -23.49 8.19 11.53
N LEU A 109 -23.30 9.41 12.02
CA LEU A 109 -21.99 9.90 12.50
C LEU A 109 -21.49 9.15 13.75
N LEU A 110 -22.37 8.86 14.73
CA LEU A 110 -22.01 8.06 15.91
C LEU A 110 -21.55 6.64 15.52
N ILE A 111 -22.25 6.01 14.57
CA ILE A 111 -21.89 4.68 14.03
C ILE A 111 -20.61 4.75 13.21
N ALA A 112 -20.50 5.69 12.26
CA ALA A 112 -19.37 5.81 11.36
C ALA A 112 -18.05 6.11 12.10
N SER A 113 -18.09 6.92 13.17
CA SER A 113 -16.91 7.21 13.97
C SER A 113 -16.40 6.00 14.77
N VAL A 114 -17.29 5.16 15.30
CA VAL A 114 -16.91 3.89 15.94
C VAL A 114 -16.37 2.88 14.92
N LEU A 115 -16.97 2.81 13.74
CA LEU A 115 -16.46 1.96 12.65
C LEU A 115 -15.08 2.45 12.13
N LEU A 116 -14.85 3.76 12.11
CA LEU A 116 -13.55 4.34 11.72
C LEU A 116 -12.43 3.90 12.68
N VAL A 117 -12.69 3.91 13.99
CA VAL A 117 -11.74 3.39 15.00
C VAL A 117 -11.35 1.94 14.67
N LEU A 118 -12.34 1.04 14.53
CA LEU A 118 -12.07 -0.37 14.19
C LEU A 118 -11.35 -0.57 12.85
N ILE A 119 -11.64 0.27 11.85
CA ILE A 119 -10.94 0.23 10.55
C ILE A 119 -9.47 0.64 10.73
N VAL A 120 -9.19 1.72 11.45
CA VAL A 120 -7.84 2.23 11.65
C VAL A 120 -7.00 1.28 12.50
N GLU A 121 -7.57 0.67 13.52
CA GLU A 121 -6.90 -0.36 14.34
C GLU A 121 -6.58 -1.62 13.52
N LEU A 122 -7.53 -2.14 12.72
CA LEU A 122 -7.25 -3.25 11.80
C LEU A 122 -6.14 -2.93 10.79
N LEU A 123 -6.06 -1.68 10.33
CA LEU A 123 -4.97 -1.23 9.46
C LEU A 123 -3.65 -1.16 10.25
N ASN A 124 -3.65 -0.63 11.49
CA ASN A 124 -2.48 -0.60 12.37
C ASN A 124 -1.92 -2.02 12.59
N SER A 125 -2.73 -2.96 13.07
CA SER A 125 -2.31 -4.35 13.29
C SER A 125 -1.81 -5.02 12.00
N SER A 126 -2.39 -4.70 10.83
CA SER A 126 -1.91 -5.21 9.54
C SER A 126 -0.52 -4.66 9.16
N VAL A 127 -0.23 -3.41 9.51
CA VAL A 127 1.09 -2.78 9.32
C VAL A 127 2.10 -3.36 10.30
N GLU A 128 1.73 -3.55 11.57
CA GLU A 128 2.59 -4.20 12.56
C GLU A 128 2.98 -5.62 12.16
N ALA A 129 2.01 -6.46 11.79
CA ALA A 129 2.26 -7.82 11.31
C ALA A 129 3.13 -7.86 10.03
N ALA A 130 3.01 -6.86 9.14
CA ALA A 130 3.84 -6.75 7.96
C ALA A 130 5.29 -6.34 8.30
N ILE A 131 5.47 -5.43 9.25
CA ILE A 131 6.78 -4.99 9.75
C ILE A 131 7.49 -6.11 10.48
N ASP A 132 6.80 -6.81 11.39
CA ASP A 132 7.38 -7.86 12.23
C ASP A 132 7.77 -9.11 11.40
N ARG A 133 7.17 -9.30 10.23
CA ARG A 133 7.61 -10.30 9.23
C ARG A 133 8.93 -9.93 8.54
N ILE A 134 9.23 -8.64 8.38
CA ILE A 134 10.35 -8.14 7.55
C ILE A 134 11.55 -7.72 8.41
N SER A 135 11.32 -7.21 9.62
CA SER A 135 12.33 -6.54 10.46
C SER A 135 12.84 -7.45 11.58
N LEU A 136 13.77 -8.36 11.27
CA LEU A 136 14.43 -9.19 12.30
C LEU A 136 15.44 -8.39 13.17
N GLU A 137 15.98 -7.29 12.64
CA GLU A 137 16.72 -6.28 13.42
C GLU A 137 15.84 -5.04 13.66
N ARG A 138 16.10 -4.34 14.78
CA ARG A 138 15.40 -3.09 15.11
C ARG A 138 15.86 -1.96 14.20
N HIS A 139 15.11 -1.70 13.14
CA HIS A 139 15.36 -0.62 12.20
C HIS A 139 14.54 0.64 12.54
N GLU A 140 15.14 1.82 12.45
CA GLU A 140 14.48 3.11 12.76
C GLU A 140 13.21 3.36 11.91
N LEU A 141 13.19 2.87 10.67
CA LEU A 141 11.99 2.95 9.82
C LEU A 141 10.84 2.09 10.34
N SER A 142 11.13 0.88 10.83
CA SER A 142 10.15 -0.03 11.42
C SER A 142 9.48 0.60 12.64
N LYS A 143 10.29 1.25 13.50
CA LYS A 143 9.79 2.02 14.64
C LYS A 143 8.86 3.16 14.19
N ARG A 144 9.32 4.03 13.27
CA ARG A 144 8.51 5.16 12.77
C ARG A 144 7.18 4.73 12.16
N ALA A 145 7.16 3.60 11.45
CA ALA A 145 5.92 3.09 10.85
C ALA A 145 4.91 2.61 11.91
N LYS A 146 5.37 1.96 12.99
CA LYS A 146 4.52 1.62 14.15
C LYS A 146 4.06 2.87 14.92
N ASP A 147 4.95 3.83 15.16
CA ASP A 147 4.64 5.10 15.83
C ASP A 147 3.53 5.87 15.08
N LEU A 148 3.60 5.91 13.73
CA LEU A 148 2.59 6.53 12.87
C LEU A 148 1.25 5.77 12.86
N GLY A 149 1.27 4.43 12.90
CA GLY A 149 0.07 3.61 13.00
C GLY A 149 -0.69 3.86 14.32
N SER A 150 0.03 3.80 15.45
CA SER A 150 -0.53 4.16 16.77
C SER A 150 -1.04 5.60 16.84
N ALA A 151 -0.38 6.54 16.17
CA ALA A 151 -0.86 7.92 16.07
C ALA A 151 -2.17 8.03 15.27
N ALA A 152 -2.34 7.25 14.19
CA ALA A 152 -3.59 7.21 13.44
C ALA A 152 -4.75 6.67 14.29
N VAL A 153 -4.53 5.59 15.07
CA VAL A 153 -5.52 5.06 16.03
C VAL A 153 -5.91 6.13 17.05
N THR A 154 -4.92 6.83 17.61
CA THR A 154 -5.15 7.95 18.55
C THR A 154 -6.02 9.05 17.96
N VAL A 155 -5.78 9.43 16.69
CA VAL A 155 -6.60 10.42 15.98
C VAL A 155 -8.02 9.91 15.72
N ALA A 156 -8.20 8.64 15.38
CA ALA A 156 -9.51 8.03 15.19
C ALA A 156 -10.32 8.00 16.51
N LEU A 157 -9.68 7.64 17.62
CA LEU A 157 -10.27 7.68 18.96
C LEU A 157 -10.69 9.10 19.36
N PHE A 158 -9.84 10.11 19.09
CA PHE A 158 -10.18 11.52 19.33
C PHE A 158 -11.36 12.00 18.46
N ALA A 159 -11.40 11.62 17.18
CA ALA A 159 -12.52 11.91 16.29
C ALA A 159 -13.83 11.24 16.77
N CYS A 160 -13.75 10.01 17.28
CA CYS A 160 -14.89 9.33 17.90
C CYS A 160 -15.36 10.04 19.17
N MET A 161 -14.46 10.32 20.10
CA MET A 161 -14.77 11.01 21.36
C MET A 161 -15.42 12.38 21.12
N THR A 162 -14.88 13.19 20.20
CA THR A 162 -15.42 14.52 19.87
C THR A 162 -16.76 14.45 19.15
N THR A 163 -16.95 13.50 18.21
CA THR A 163 -18.24 13.25 17.55
C THR A 163 -19.32 12.88 18.58
N TRP A 164 -19.00 11.98 19.50
CA TRP A 164 -19.91 11.56 20.56
C TRP A 164 -20.22 12.70 21.55
N GLY A 165 -19.20 13.48 21.93
CA GLY A 165 -19.35 14.66 22.79
C GLY A 165 -20.28 15.71 22.18
N PHE A 166 -20.12 16.06 20.90
CA PHE A 166 -20.97 17.06 20.26
C PHE A 166 -22.39 16.57 19.98
N VAL A 167 -22.58 15.29 19.65
CA VAL A 167 -23.92 14.75 19.33
C VAL A 167 -24.73 14.42 20.60
N LEU A 168 -24.12 13.79 21.61
CA LEU A 168 -24.82 13.36 22.82
C LEU A 168 -24.68 14.32 23.99
N GLY A 169 -23.63 15.16 24.05
CA GLY A 169 -23.45 16.14 25.12
C GLY A 169 -24.68 17.04 25.35
N PRO A 170 -25.25 17.68 24.30
CA PRO A 170 -26.47 18.48 24.42
C PRO A 170 -27.74 17.66 24.73
N VAL A 171 -27.71 16.35 24.49
CA VAL A 171 -28.78 15.45 24.93
C VAL A 171 -28.64 15.23 26.43
N ILE A 172 -27.47 14.78 26.89
CA ILE A 172 -27.16 14.46 28.29
C ILE A 172 -27.34 15.69 29.19
N ALA A 173 -26.88 16.88 28.78
CA ALA A 173 -27.08 18.12 29.53
C ALA A 173 -28.55 18.37 29.86
N ARG A 174 -29.45 18.25 28.87
CA ARG A 174 -30.90 18.39 29.06
C ARG A 174 -31.50 17.32 29.98
N TRP A 175 -30.99 16.09 29.97
CA TRP A 175 -31.41 15.05 30.91
C TRP A 175 -30.95 15.33 32.35
N LEU A 176 -29.85 16.06 32.52
CA LEU A 176 -29.29 16.45 33.82
C LEU A 176 -29.83 17.79 34.34
N GLY A 177 -30.61 18.53 33.54
CA GLY A 177 -31.20 19.82 33.91
C GLY A 177 -30.27 21.02 33.76
N PHE A 178 -29.25 20.92 32.90
CA PHE A 178 -28.39 22.03 32.47
C PHE A 178 -28.85 22.65 31.14
#